data_AF-C0NT23-F1
#
_entry.id   AF-C0NT23-F1
#
_cell.length_a   1.000
_cell.length_b   1.000
_cell.length_c   1.000
_cell.angle_alpha   90.00
_cell.angle_beta   90.00
_cell.angle_gamma   90.00
#
_symmetry.space_group_name_H-M   'P 1'
#
loop_
_entity.id
_entity.type
_entity.pdbx_description
1 polymer ?
#
loop_
_entity_poly.entity_id
_entity_poly.type
_entity_poly.pdbx_seq_one_letter_code
_entity_poly.pdbx_strand_id
1 'polypeptide(L)'
;MKPTALAVALLTWAGVVSGKHYVELMLEDPQNWVGGPGLFPSRVLAGYEEPDNGTHASTWVSYLQGECSSLPRCTAFFSFRGFDTGELFGYLLGGSSVTIGDFVRAPWAANSTVWNVYET
;
A
#
# COMPACT_ATOMS: atom_id res chain seq x y z
N MET A 1 13.36 21.78 -59.68
CA MET A 1 12.63 20.68 -59.00
C MET A 1 12.59 21.03 -57.51
N LYS A 2 11.40 21.23 -56.94
CA LYS A 2 11.22 21.80 -55.59
C LYS A 2 11.25 20.65 -54.56
N PRO A 3 12.12 20.70 -53.53
CA PRO A 3 12.29 19.59 -52.60
C PRO A 3 11.11 19.49 -51.63
N THR A 4 10.57 18.28 -51.51
CA THR A 4 9.46 17.94 -50.60
C THR A 4 10.00 17.79 -49.17
N ALA A 5 9.50 18.61 -48.26
CA ALA A 5 9.84 18.57 -46.84
C ALA A 5 9.14 17.39 -46.14
N LEU A 6 9.90 16.56 -45.42
CA LEU A 6 9.39 15.60 -44.44
C LEU A 6 9.72 16.12 -43.04
N ALA A 7 8.75 16.75 -42.38
CA ALA A 7 8.85 17.13 -40.98
C ALA A 7 8.24 16.01 -40.12
N VAL A 8 9.09 15.25 -39.42
CA VAL A 8 8.67 14.22 -38.46
C VAL A 8 8.25 14.93 -37.17
N ALA A 9 6.95 14.93 -36.88
CA ALA A 9 6.42 15.43 -35.62
C ALA A 9 6.73 14.41 -34.49
N LEU A 10 7.73 14.72 -33.66
CA LEU A 10 8.00 14.01 -32.42
C LEU A 10 6.88 14.35 -31.43
N LEU A 11 5.90 13.44 -31.28
CA LEU A 11 4.93 13.47 -30.19
C LEU A 11 5.71 13.30 -28.87
N THR A 12 5.89 14.39 -28.14
CA THR A 12 6.40 14.36 -26.77
C THR A 12 5.34 13.70 -25.90
N TRP A 13 5.57 12.44 -25.53
CA TRP A 13 4.78 11.77 -24.50
C TRP A 13 5.08 12.46 -23.16
N ALA A 14 4.32 13.50 -22.84
CA ALA A 14 4.15 13.93 -21.46
C ALA A 14 3.33 12.84 -20.77
N GLY A 15 3.98 11.74 -20.41
CA GLY A 15 3.39 10.74 -19.55
C GLY A 15 3.08 11.43 -18.23
N VAL A 16 1.81 11.76 -18.02
CA VAL A 16 1.29 11.94 -16.67
C VAL A 16 1.54 10.59 -16.00
N VAL A 17 2.63 10.49 -15.25
CA VAL A 17 2.77 9.45 -14.23
C VAL A 17 1.63 9.77 -13.26
N SER A 18 0.50 9.09 -13.44
CA SER A 18 -0.51 9.00 -12.40
C SER A 18 0.22 8.46 -11.18
N GLY A 19 0.39 9.33 -10.20
CA GLY A 19 0.97 8.98 -8.92
C GLY A 19 -0.14 8.41 -8.04
N LYS A 20 0.25 7.55 -7.11
CA LYS A 20 -0.58 7.29 -5.94
C LYS A 20 -0.11 8.18 -4.81
N HIS A 21 -1.06 8.75 -4.08
CA HIS A 21 -0.83 9.49 -2.85
C HIS A 21 -1.27 8.64 -1.66
N TYR A 22 -0.42 8.60 -0.63
CA TYR A 22 -0.58 7.74 0.55
C TYR A 22 -0.86 8.59 1.77
N VAL A 23 -1.96 8.30 2.48
CA VAL A 23 -2.35 8.98 3.72
C VAL A 23 -2.42 7.96 4.85
N GLU A 24 -1.58 8.14 5.85
CA GLU A 24 -1.65 7.34 7.07
C GLU A 24 -2.96 7.63 7.83
N LEU A 25 -3.66 6.57 8.21
CA LEU A 25 -4.79 6.64 9.11
C LEU A 25 -4.25 6.64 10.54
N MET A 26 -4.47 7.72 11.27
CA MET A 26 -4.05 7.84 12.66
C MET A 26 -4.85 6.87 13.54
N LEU A 27 -4.17 5.87 14.10
CA LEU A 27 -4.76 4.86 14.98
C LEU A 27 -4.53 5.23 16.45
N GLU A 28 -5.50 4.94 17.31
CA GLU A 28 -5.34 5.13 18.75
C GLU A 28 -4.38 4.12 19.36
N ASP A 29 -3.54 4.57 20.30
CA ASP A 29 -2.68 3.67 21.05
C ASP A 29 -3.46 2.65 21.89
N PRO A 30 -2.89 1.48 22.19
CA PRO A 30 -1.62 0.96 21.63
C PRO A 30 -1.74 0.60 20.15
N GLN A 31 -0.61 0.58 19.43
CA GLN A 31 -0.55 0.22 17.99
C GLN A 31 -0.65 -1.30 17.77
N ASN A 32 -1.76 -1.90 18.22
CA ASN A 32 -2.03 -3.33 18.16
C ASN A 32 -3.25 -3.65 17.27
N TRP A 33 -3.35 -2.96 16.14
CA TRP A 33 -4.48 -3.05 15.22
C TRP A 33 -4.23 -4.05 14.10
N VAL A 34 -5.25 -4.81 13.75
CA VAL A 34 -5.26 -5.74 12.62
C VAL A 34 -6.56 -5.58 11.83
N GLY A 35 -6.56 -6.01 10.58
CA GLY A 35 -7.75 -5.92 9.75
C GLY A 35 -8.90 -6.76 10.32
N GLY A 36 -10.08 -6.15 10.40
CA GLY A 36 -11.29 -6.80 10.90
C GLY A 36 -11.95 -7.72 9.86
N PRO A 37 -13.02 -8.43 10.25
CA PRO A 37 -13.69 -9.41 9.38
C PRO A 37 -14.23 -8.83 8.07
N GLY A 38 -14.56 -7.53 8.02
CA GLY A 38 -15.03 -6.88 6.78
C GLY A 38 -13.96 -6.74 5.69
N LEU A 39 -12.67 -6.87 6.05
CA LEU A 39 -11.57 -6.79 5.11
C LEU A 39 -11.21 -8.17 4.52
N PHE A 40 -11.48 -9.25 5.25
CA PHE A 40 -11.02 -10.60 4.91
C PHE A 40 -12.15 -11.55 4.49
N PRO A 41 -11.93 -12.40 3.47
CA PRO A 41 -10.87 -12.32 2.46
C PRO A 41 -11.19 -11.31 1.34
N SER A 42 -12.41 -10.77 1.32
CA SER A 42 -13.00 -10.13 0.13
C SER A 42 -12.28 -8.88 -0.37
N ARG A 43 -11.53 -8.18 0.50
CA ARG A 43 -10.81 -6.96 0.14
C ARG A 43 -9.32 -7.19 -0.09
N VAL A 44 -8.77 -8.34 0.31
CA VAL A 44 -7.33 -8.62 0.21
C VAL A 44 -6.95 -8.89 -1.24
N LEU A 45 -6.00 -8.10 -1.74
CA LEU A 45 -5.38 -8.27 -3.06
C LEU A 45 -4.11 -9.12 -2.96
N ALA A 46 -3.32 -8.89 -1.92
CA ALA A 46 -2.08 -9.60 -1.64
C ALA A 46 -1.75 -9.52 -0.15
N GLY A 47 -1.06 -10.54 0.34
CA GLY A 47 -0.50 -10.59 1.69
C GLY A 47 1.01 -10.85 1.62
N TYR A 48 1.74 -10.22 2.53
CA TYR A 48 3.19 -10.28 2.62
C TYR A 48 3.60 -10.54 4.06
N GLU A 49 4.71 -11.24 4.21
CA GLU A 49 5.34 -11.55 5.48
C GLU A 49 6.85 -11.43 5.31
N GLU A 50 7.51 -10.89 6.32
CA GLU A 50 8.96 -10.79 6.35
C GLU A 50 9.49 -10.93 7.79
N PRO A 51 10.60 -11.66 8.02
CA PRO A 51 11.23 -11.67 9.34
C PRO A 51 11.73 -10.28 9.73
N ASP A 52 11.90 -10.04 11.03
CA ASP A 52 12.40 -8.78 11.60
C ASP A 52 13.76 -8.31 11.02
N ASN A 53 14.59 -9.26 10.61
CA ASN A 53 15.90 -8.98 10.00
C ASN A 53 15.88 -9.16 8.48
N GLY A 54 14.71 -9.15 7.85
CA GLY A 54 14.53 -9.32 6.43
C GLY A 54 15.07 -8.17 5.58
N THR A 55 14.99 -8.35 4.27
CA THR A 55 15.54 -7.41 3.27
C THR A 55 14.87 -6.04 3.35
N HIS A 56 13.57 -6.00 3.58
CA HIS A 56 12.77 -4.79 3.64
C HIS A 56 12.32 -4.45 5.05
N ALA A 57 12.84 -5.10 6.10
CA ALA A 57 12.36 -4.88 7.44
C ALA A 57 12.50 -3.41 7.91
N SER A 58 13.62 -2.77 7.55
CA SER A 58 13.85 -1.34 7.84
C SER A 58 13.07 -0.39 6.91
N THR A 59 12.51 -0.90 5.82
CA THR A 59 11.79 -0.15 4.78
C THR A 59 10.38 -0.69 4.55
N TRP A 60 9.80 -1.40 5.53
CA TRP A 60 8.63 -2.26 5.34
C TRP A 60 7.41 -1.52 4.79
N VAL A 61 7.11 -0.34 5.35
CA VAL A 61 6.01 0.50 4.87
C VAL A 61 6.28 0.97 3.43
N SER A 62 7.50 1.38 3.11
CA SER A 62 7.88 1.81 1.75
C SER A 62 7.82 0.65 0.75
N TYR A 63 8.17 -0.57 1.17
CA TYR A 63 8.01 -1.78 0.38
C TYR A 63 6.53 -2.01 0.04
N LEU A 64 5.63 -1.99 1.04
CA LEU A 64 4.18 -2.13 0.81
C LEU A 64 3.60 -0.99 -0.05
N GLN A 65 4.10 0.25 0.08
CA GLN A 65 3.74 1.35 -0.82
C GLN A 65 4.17 1.07 -2.27
N GLY A 66 5.37 0.51 -2.49
CA GLY A 66 5.84 0.10 -3.81
C GLY A 66 4.94 -0.98 -4.43
N GLU A 67 4.65 -2.02 -3.66
CA GLU A 67 3.75 -3.11 -4.06
C GLU A 67 2.34 -2.57 -4.36
N CYS A 68 1.77 -1.73 -3.50
CA CYS A 68 0.47 -1.10 -3.74
C CYS A 68 0.45 -0.16 -4.96
N SER A 69 1.56 0.55 -5.22
CA SER A 69 1.69 1.41 -6.41
C SER A 69 1.65 0.60 -7.70
N SER A 70 2.19 -0.63 -7.68
CA SER A 70 2.21 -1.54 -8.83
C SER A 70 0.83 -2.14 -9.17
N LEU A 71 -0.12 -2.10 -8.22
CA LEU A 71 -1.45 -2.67 -8.37
C LEU A 71 -2.50 -1.57 -8.56
N PRO A 72 -3.05 -1.34 -9.77
CA PRO A 72 -4.04 -0.27 -9.99
C PRO A 72 -5.22 -0.29 -9.03
N ARG A 73 -5.69 -1.49 -8.65
CA ARG A 73 -6.83 -1.68 -7.74
C ARG A 73 -6.52 -1.51 -6.25
N CYS A 74 -5.26 -1.31 -5.87
CA CYS A 74 -4.89 -1.13 -4.47
C CYS A 74 -5.25 0.28 -3.98
N THR A 75 -6.11 0.34 -2.96
CA THR A 75 -6.75 1.55 -2.42
C THR A 75 -6.46 1.76 -0.95
N ALA A 76 -5.91 0.75 -0.28
CA ALA A 76 -5.40 0.83 1.08
C ALA A 76 -4.37 -0.28 1.31
N PHE A 77 -3.56 -0.14 2.34
CA PHE A 77 -2.82 -1.26 2.91
C PHE A 77 -2.68 -1.08 4.42
N PHE A 78 -2.36 -2.16 5.12
CA PHE A 78 -1.97 -2.08 6.51
C PHE A 78 -0.85 -3.07 6.80
N SER A 79 -0.12 -2.79 7.87
CA SER A 79 0.93 -3.65 8.39
C SER A 79 0.81 -3.76 9.90
N PHE A 80 1.41 -4.81 10.44
CA PHE A 80 1.64 -4.98 11.86
C PHE A 80 2.84 -5.89 12.07
N ARG A 81 3.37 -5.88 13.28
CA ARG A 81 4.36 -6.83 13.78
C ARG A 81 3.69 -7.88 14.65
N GLY A 82 4.04 -9.15 14.48
CA GLY A 82 3.73 -10.19 15.46
C GLY A 82 4.50 -9.90 16.75
N PHE A 83 3.79 -9.68 17.85
CA PHE A 83 4.39 -9.25 19.12
C PHE A 83 5.41 -10.26 19.65
N ASP A 84 5.07 -11.56 19.58
CA ASP A 84 5.93 -12.63 20.08
C ASP A 84 7.00 -13.08 19.06
N THR A 85 6.73 -12.96 17.76
CA THR A 85 7.64 -13.45 16.70
C THR A 85 8.56 -12.37 16.16
N GLY A 86 8.19 -11.09 16.28
CA GLY A 86 8.86 -9.98 15.64
C GLY A 86 8.63 -9.89 14.12
N GLU A 87 7.96 -10.87 13.52
CA GLU A 87 7.69 -10.90 12.08
C GLU A 87 6.79 -9.73 11.66
N LEU A 88 7.05 -9.24 10.47
CA LEU A 88 6.33 -8.14 9.85
C LEU A 88 5.30 -8.71 8.88
N PHE A 89 4.07 -8.26 9.02
CA PHE A 89 2.96 -8.63 8.16
C PHE A 89 2.44 -7.41 7.42
N GLY A 90 1.92 -7.63 6.23
CA GLY A 90 1.38 -6.58 5.37
C GLY A 90 0.28 -7.11 4.47
N TYR A 91 -0.80 -6.36 4.32
CA TYR A 91 -1.91 -6.70 3.45
C TYR A 91 -2.30 -5.51 2.58
N LEU A 92 -2.36 -5.75 1.27
CA LEU A 92 -2.86 -4.78 0.30
C LEU A 92 -4.35 -5.00 0.08
N LEU A 93 -5.09 -3.91 0.05
CA LEU A 93 -6.54 -3.91 0.01
C LEU A 93 -7.06 -3.19 -1.23
N GLY A 94 -8.13 -3.72 -1.79
CA GLY A 94 -8.96 -3.03 -2.78
C GLY A 94 -10.27 -2.52 -2.20
N GLY A 95 -11.03 -1.83 -3.04
CA GLY A 95 -12.36 -1.31 -2.71
C GLY A 95 -12.33 0.16 -2.30
N SER A 96 -13.21 0.55 -1.38
CA SER A 96 -13.24 1.93 -0.86
C SER A 96 -12.08 2.20 0.11
N SER A 97 -11.83 3.47 0.46
CA SER A 97 -10.93 3.80 1.56
C SER A 97 -11.35 3.09 2.86
N VAL A 98 -10.38 2.70 3.67
CA VAL A 98 -10.61 2.12 5.01
C VAL A 98 -10.70 3.21 6.06
N THR A 99 -11.38 2.88 7.16
CA THR A 99 -11.57 3.71 8.35
C THR A 99 -11.20 2.91 9.59
N ILE A 100 -11.12 3.55 10.76
CA ILE A 100 -10.79 2.87 12.02
C ILE A 100 -11.78 1.73 12.31
N GLY A 101 -13.06 1.87 11.92
CA GLY A 101 -14.08 0.85 12.10
C GLY A 101 -13.85 -0.45 11.31
N ASP A 102 -12.94 -0.45 10.33
CA ASP A 102 -12.53 -1.64 9.59
C ASP A 102 -11.48 -2.48 10.33
N PHE A 103 -10.92 -1.97 11.43
CA PHE A 103 -9.84 -2.59 12.19
C PHE A 103 -10.29 -2.99 13.59
N VAL A 104 -9.61 -3.98 14.14
CA VAL A 104 -9.83 -4.48 15.50
C VAL A 104 -8.49 -4.56 16.23
N ARG A 105 -8.52 -4.47 17.56
CA ARG A 105 -7.33 -4.70 18.38
C ARG A 105 -7.05 -6.19 18.50
N ALA A 106 -5.78 -6.56 18.44
CA ALA A 106 -5.30 -7.91 18.65
C ALA A 106 -4.10 -7.91 19.62
N PRO A 107 -4.11 -8.70 20.71
CA PRO A 107 -3.05 -8.68 21.72
C PRO A 107 -1.71 -9.19 21.21
N TRP A 108 -1.71 -9.97 20.12
CA TRP A 108 -0.52 -10.52 19.47
C TRP A 108 0.05 -9.59 18.38
N ALA A 109 -0.53 -8.42 18.16
CA ALA A 109 -0.06 -7.44 17.18
C ALA A 109 0.61 -6.24 17.87
N ALA A 110 1.60 -5.65 17.21
CA ALA A 110 2.28 -4.43 17.62
C ALA A 110 2.71 -3.61 16.40
N ASN A 111 3.10 -2.36 16.62
CA ASN A 111 3.61 -1.45 15.58
C ASN A 111 2.73 -1.42 14.31
N SER A 112 1.42 -1.50 14.48
CA SER A 112 0.49 -1.46 13.36
C SER A 112 0.49 -0.11 12.66
N THR A 113 0.41 -0.11 11.33
CA THR A 113 0.17 1.11 10.55
C THR A 113 -0.90 0.83 9.49
N VAL A 114 -1.68 1.85 9.13
CA VAL A 114 -2.76 1.75 8.14
C VAL A 114 -2.68 2.93 7.21
N TRP A 115 -2.81 2.68 5.91
CA TRP A 115 -2.65 3.69 4.87
C TRP A 115 -3.79 3.61 3.88
N ASN A 116 -4.42 4.74 3.61
CA ASN A 116 -5.31 4.91 2.47
C ASN A 116 -4.53 5.41 1.26
N VAL A 117 -4.95 4.97 0.08
CA VAL A 117 -4.27 5.24 -1.19
C VAL A 117 -5.24 5.87 -2.17
N TYR A 118 -4.84 7.00 -2.71
CA TYR A 118 -5.64 7.81 -3.63
C TYR A 118 -4.87 7.98 -4.94
N GLU A 119 -5.57 7.88 -6.06
CA GLU A 119 -5.01 8.30 -7.35
C GLU A 119 -4.93 9.83 -7.39
N THR A 120 -3.82 10.36 -7.89
CA THR A 120 -3.62 11.80 -8.10
C THR A 120 -4.17 12.25 -9.45
#